data_AF-A0A7W1KAK2-F1
#
_entry.id   AF-A0A7W1KAK2-F1
#
_cell.length_a   1.000
_cell.length_b   1.000
_cell.length_c   1.000
_cell.angle_alpha   90.00
_cell.angle_beta   90.00
_cell.angle_gamma   90.00
#
_symmetry.space_group_name_H-M   'P 1'
#
loop_
_entity.id
_entity.type
_entity.pdbx_description
1 polymer ?
#
loop_
_entity_poly.entity_id
_entity_poly.type
_entity_poly.pdbx_seq_one_letter_code
_entity_poly.pdbx_strand_id
1 'polypeptide(L)'
;MSIKGRPYTWFRSALRRGDLVGVRAAAAELGHKVNLVDALAVVLLMAARDDDAFDRAATKWLARFALERPGAGLDDLRLGLSALEALPYNRDAACLTLAKLCARHRLDDVIGLLT
;
A
#
# COMPACT_ATOMS: atom_id res chain seq x y z
N MET A 1 -30.32 -5.36 0.88
CA MET A 1 -29.36 -5.75 -0.19
C MET A 1 -27.98 -5.25 0.19
N SER A 2 -27.00 -6.13 0.38
CA SER A 2 -25.71 -5.77 1.00
C SER A 2 -24.84 -4.91 0.07
N ILE A 3 -24.85 -3.60 0.30
CA ILE A 3 -23.99 -2.59 -0.36
C ILE A 3 -22.50 -2.81 -0.02
N LYS A 4 -22.18 -3.65 0.99
CA LYS A 4 -20.81 -3.86 1.48
C LYS A 4 -19.85 -4.52 0.46
N GLY A 5 -20.36 -5.21 -0.56
CA GLY A 5 -19.52 -5.89 -1.56
C GLY A 5 -19.03 -5.01 -2.72
N ARG A 6 -19.77 -3.96 -3.09
CA ARG A 6 -19.45 -3.14 -4.28
C ARG A 6 -18.26 -2.18 -4.10
N PRO A 7 -18.10 -1.47 -2.97
CA PRO A 7 -17.00 -0.53 -2.81
C PRO A 7 -15.62 -1.21 -2.78
N TYR A 8 -15.50 -2.34 -2.06
CA TYR A 8 -14.23 -3.06 -1.99
C TYR A 8 -13.88 -3.75 -3.32
N THR A 9 -14.85 -4.33 -4.01
CA THR A 9 -14.62 -4.92 -5.35
C THR A 9 -14.26 -3.86 -6.38
N TRP A 10 -14.89 -2.68 -6.34
CA TRP A 10 -14.52 -1.54 -7.16
C TRP A 10 -13.10 -1.07 -6.88
N PHE A 11 -12.76 -0.87 -5.60
CA PHE A 11 -11.43 -0.46 -5.16
C PHE A 11 -10.33 -1.40 -5.68
N ARG A 12 -10.52 -2.71 -5.49
CA ARG A 12 -9.58 -3.73 -5.99
C ARG A 12 -9.51 -3.76 -7.51
N SER A 13 -10.62 -3.51 -8.19
CA SER A 13 -10.68 -3.43 -9.64
C SER A 13 -9.95 -2.20 -10.18
N ALA A 14 -10.10 -1.04 -9.53
CA ALA A 14 -9.41 0.19 -9.87
C ALA A 14 -7.89 0.07 -9.65
N LEU A 15 -7.46 -0.56 -8.55
CA LEU A 15 -6.04 -0.88 -8.31
C LEU A 15 -5.46 -1.73 -9.43
N ARG A 16 -6.13 -2.81 -9.84
CA ARG A 16 -5.66 -3.67 -10.94
C ARG A 16 -5.53 -2.95 -12.28
N ARG A 17 -6.38 -1.95 -12.55
CA ARG A 17 -6.29 -1.12 -13.76
C ARG A 17 -5.27 0.01 -13.65
N GLY A 18 -4.70 0.24 -12.46
CA GLY A 18 -3.89 1.42 -12.17
C GLY A 18 -4.69 2.72 -12.31
N ASP A 19 -5.98 2.72 -11.99
CA ASP A 19 -6.84 3.89 -12.05
C ASP A 19 -6.78 4.66 -10.73
N LEU A 20 -5.85 5.60 -10.62
CA LEU A 20 -5.61 6.33 -9.36
C LEU A 20 -6.82 7.19 -8.93
N VAL A 21 -7.55 7.76 -9.89
CA VAL A 21 -8.77 8.54 -9.60
C VAL A 21 -9.84 7.62 -9.01
N GLY A 22 -10.11 6.48 -9.65
CA GLY A 22 -11.06 5.49 -9.17
C GLY A 22 -10.66 4.89 -7.81
N VAL A 23 -9.37 4.67 -7.59
CA VAL A 23 -8.83 4.20 -6.30
C VAL A 23 -9.07 5.23 -5.20
N ARG A 24 -8.79 6.52 -5.43
CA ARG A 24 -9.03 7.58 -4.45
C ARG A 24 -10.50 7.72 -4.09
N ALA A 25 -11.38 7.70 -5.09
CA ALA A 25 -12.82 7.75 -4.87
C ALA A 25 -13.30 6.57 -4.00
N ALA A 26 -12.92 5.34 -4.36
CA ALA A 26 -13.31 4.15 -3.60
C ALA A 26 -12.65 4.08 -2.21
N ALA A 27 -11.40 4.54 -2.07
CA ALA A 27 -10.73 4.61 -0.77
C ALA A 27 -11.42 5.60 0.18
N ALA A 28 -11.91 6.73 -0.33
CA ALA A 28 -12.67 7.69 0.46
C ALA A 28 -13.98 7.08 1.01
N GLU A 29 -14.65 6.25 0.21
CA GLU A 29 -15.85 5.52 0.66
C GLU A 29 -15.53 4.41 1.68
N LEU A 30 -14.40 3.72 1.51
CA LEU A 30 -13.97 2.65 2.42
C LEU A 30 -13.46 3.20 3.76
N GLY A 31 -12.82 4.37 3.76
CA GLY A 31 -12.23 5.00 4.94
C GLY A 31 -11.28 4.04 5.68
N HIS A 32 -11.53 3.83 6.96
CA HIS A 32 -10.73 2.95 7.83
C HIS A 32 -10.76 1.46 7.44
N LYS A 33 -11.61 1.05 6.49
CA LYS A 33 -11.70 -0.34 6.02
C LYS A 33 -10.62 -0.72 5.02
N VAL A 34 -9.83 0.24 4.54
CA VAL A 34 -8.64 -0.07 3.73
C VAL A 34 -7.60 -0.70 4.64
N ASN A 35 -7.33 -1.99 4.45
CA ASN A 35 -6.31 -2.71 5.22
C ASN A 35 -4.89 -2.22 4.84
N LEU A 36 -3.89 -2.65 5.62
CA LEU A 36 -2.51 -2.19 5.44
C LEU A 36 -1.89 -2.59 4.09
N VAL A 37 -2.27 -3.75 3.55
CA VAL A 37 -1.78 -4.26 2.25
C VAL A 37 -2.33 -3.43 1.11
N ASP A 38 -3.64 -3.18 1.11
CA ASP A 38 -4.31 -2.34 0.15
C ASP A 38 -3.80 -0.90 0.21
N ALA A 39 -3.53 -0.38 1.41
CA ALA A 39 -2.91 0.93 1.57
C ALA A 39 -1.51 0.98 0.95
N LEU A 40 -0.70 -0.09 1.05
CA LEU A 40 0.59 -0.17 0.36
C LEU A 40 0.40 -0.17 -1.16
N ALA A 41 -0.58 -0.92 -1.68
CA ALA A 41 -0.86 -0.95 -3.11
C ALA A 41 -1.22 0.43 -3.66
N VAL A 42 -1.95 1.25 -2.89
CA VAL A 42 -2.22 2.65 -3.23
C VAL A 42 -0.93 3.46 -3.28
N VAL A 43 -0.04 3.32 -2.29
CA VAL A 43 1.27 4.01 -2.26
C VAL A 43 2.12 3.64 -3.47
N LEU A 44 2.16 2.36 -3.85
CA LEU A 44 2.88 1.89 -5.03
C LEU A 44 2.28 2.45 -6.33
N LEU A 45 0.96 2.56 -6.41
CA LEU A 45 0.30 3.19 -7.56
C LEU A 45 0.58 4.69 -7.63
N MET A 46 0.64 5.39 -6.50
CA MET A 46 0.99 6.81 -6.43
C MET A 46 2.43 7.05 -6.91
N ALA A 47 3.38 6.23 -6.46
CA ALA A 47 4.76 6.26 -6.96
C ALA A 47 4.83 6.02 -8.48
N ALA A 48 4.04 5.06 -8.98
CA ALA A 48 3.98 4.73 -10.40
C ALA A 48 3.47 5.87 -11.30
N ARG A 49 2.77 6.84 -10.72
CA ARG A 49 2.11 7.94 -11.44
C ARG A 49 2.72 9.29 -11.12
N ASP A 50 3.86 9.30 -10.43
CA ASP A 50 4.56 10.52 -10.02
C ASP A 50 3.60 11.49 -9.29
N ASP A 51 2.77 10.92 -8.40
CA ASP A 51 1.74 11.69 -7.71
C ASP A 51 2.37 12.54 -6.59
N ASP A 52 2.10 13.85 -6.60
CA ASP A 52 2.64 14.81 -5.62
C ASP A 52 2.37 14.44 -4.15
N ALA A 53 1.32 13.66 -3.87
CA ALA A 53 0.99 13.23 -2.52
C ALA A 53 1.66 11.90 -2.11
N PHE A 54 2.51 11.31 -2.97
CA PHE A 54 3.20 10.05 -2.74
C PHE A 54 3.97 10.05 -1.43
N ASP A 55 4.86 11.03 -1.23
CA ASP A 55 5.73 11.11 -0.05
C ASP A 55 4.92 11.10 1.26
N ARG A 56 3.87 11.91 1.30
CA ARG A 56 2.95 11.97 2.45
C ARG A 56 2.19 10.66 2.65
N ALA A 57 1.79 9.98 1.58
CA ALA A 57 1.08 8.70 1.65
C ALA A 57 2.01 7.57 2.14
N ALA A 58 3.24 7.52 1.62
CA ALA A 58 4.29 6.58 2.02
C ALA A 58 4.62 6.74 3.51
N THR A 59 4.81 7.97 3.97
CA THR A 59 5.07 8.29 5.38
C THR A 59 3.93 7.82 6.29
N LYS A 60 2.68 8.11 5.92
CA LYS A 60 1.50 7.66 6.68
C LYS A 60 1.40 6.14 6.72
N TRP A 61 1.71 5.47 5.62
CA TRP A 61 1.70 4.01 5.55
C TRP A 61 2.76 3.41 6.49
N LEU A 62 3.98 3.94 6.47
CA LEU A 62 5.07 3.45 7.33
C LEU A 62 4.77 3.64 8.82
N ALA A 63 4.22 4.81 9.20
CA ALA A 63 3.77 5.07 10.56
C ALA A 63 2.66 4.09 10.98
N ARG A 64 1.70 3.84 10.09
CA ARG A 64 0.62 2.87 10.33
C ARG A 64 1.16 1.44 10.46
N PHE A 65 2.12 1.05 9.65
CA PHE A 65 2.80 -0.24 9.75
C PHE A 65 3.45 -0.44 11.13
N ALA A 66 4.17 0.57 11.63
CA ALA A 66 4.77 0.54 12.96
C ALA A 66 3.72 0.34 14.08
N LEU A 67 2.54 0.95 13.95
CA LEU A 67 1.47 0.87 14.93
C LEU A 67 0.68 -0.44 14.86
N GLU A 68 0.41 -0.95 13.65
CA GLU A 68 -0.38 -2.16 13.44
C GLU A 68 0.41 -3.46 13.59
N ARG A 69 1.75 -3.40 13.59
CA ARG A 69 2.62 -4.58 13.68
C ARG A 69 3.51 -4.48 14.92
N PRO A 70 3.08 -5.05 16.06
CA PRO A 70 3.84 -4.99 17.32
C PRO A 70 5.26 -5.58 17.26
N GLY A 71 5.53 -6.45 16.28
CA GLY A 71 6.87 -7.01 16.06
C GLY A 71 7.77 -6.14 15.17
N ALA A 72 7.28 -5.04 14.61
CA ALA A 72 8.07 -4.15 13.76
C ALA A 72 9.06 -3.34 14.60
N GLY A 73 10.34 -3.49 14.30
CA GLY A 73 11.43 -2.75 14.95
C GLY A 73 11.99 -1.62 14.09
N LEU A 74 12.95 -0.87 14.63
CA LEU A 74 13.63 0.21 13.90
C LEU A 74 14.30 -0.27 12.61
N ASP A 75 14.83 -1.49 12.57
CA ASP A 75 15.41 -2.06 11.35
C ASP A 75 14.37 -2.31 10.26
N ASP A 76 13.15 -2.72 10.63
CA ASP A 76 12.04 -2.86 9.69
C ASP A 76 11.59 -1.50 9.15
N LEU A 77 11.55 -0.48 10.02
CA LEU A 77 11.20 0.89 9.61
C LEU A 77 12.25 1.48 8.69
N ARG A 78 13.54 1.28 8.98
CA ARG A 78 14.64 1.70 8.11
C ARG A 78 14.56 1.00 6.76
N LEU A 79 14.32 -0.31 6.75
CA LEU A 79 14.16 -1.08 5.51
C LEU A 79 12.95 -0.59 4.69
N GLY A 80 11.82 -0.35 5.35
CA GLY A 80 10.61 0.18 4.73
C GLY A 80 10.81 1.58 4.15
N LEU A 81 11.41 2.49 4.92
CA LEU A 81 11.74 3.84 4.47
C LEU A 81 12.64 3.82 3.24
N SER A 82 13.78 3.14 3.31
CA SER A 82 14.71 3.08 2.18
C SER A 82 14.08 2.45 0.93
N ALA A 83 13.20 1.47 1.08
CA ALA A 83 12.49 0.89 -0.04
C ALA A 83 11.46 1.86 -0.64
N LEU A 84 10.74 2.62 0.20
CA LEU A 84 9.78 3.63 -0.27
C LEU A 84 10.49 4.77 -1.01
N GLU A 85 11.61 5.28 -0.49
CA GLU A 85 12.44 6.30 -1.15
C GLU A 85 13.00 5.82 -2.50
N ALA A 86 13.28 4.52 -2.63
CA ALA A 86 13.80 3.94 -3.85
C ALA A 86 12.72 3.70 -4.94
N LEU A 87 11.43 3.78 -4.61
CA LEU A 87 10.35 3.48 -5.58
C LEU A 87 10.42 4.28 -6.89
N PRO A 88 10.70 5.60 -6.89
CA PRO A 88 10.80 6.38 -8.13
C PRO A 88 12.02 6.02 -9.00
N TYR A 89 13.08 5.47 -8.40
CA TYR A 89 14.37 5.28 -9.06
C TYR A 89 14.71 3.82 -9.37
N ASN A 90 14.24 2.88 -8.55
CA ASN A 90 14.51 1.46 -8.66
C ASN A 90 13.31 0.64 -8.13
N ARG A 91 12.22 0.72 -8.90
CA ARG A 91 10.94 0.14 -8.54
C ARG A 91 11.01 -1.36 -8.23
N ASP A 92 11.69 -2.15 -9.06
CA ASP A 92 11.66 -3.60 -8.92
C ASP A 92 12.35 -4.05 -7.62
N ALA A 93 13.52 -3.47 -7.31
CA ALA A 93 14.22 -3.77 -6.06
C ALA A 93 13.47 -3.24 -4.83
N ALA A 94 12.85 -2.07 -4.94
CA ALA A 94 12.00 -1.50 -3.89
C ALA A 94 10.79 -2.39 -3.60
N CYS A 95 10.04 -2.80 -4.63
CA CYS A 95 8.91 -3.70 -4.53
C CYS A 95 9.30 -5.05 -3.90
N LEU A 96 10.43 -5.64 -4.33
CA LEU A 96 10.93 -6.89 -3.75
C LEU A 96 11.25 -6.73 -2.26
N THR A 97 11.84 -5.60 -1.88
CA THR A 97 12.17 -5.30 -0.48
C THR A 97 10.92 -5.12 0.38
N LEU A 98 9.94 -4.37 -0.13
CA LEU A 98 8.64 -4.19 0.52
C LEU A 98 7.87 -5.51 0.63
N ALA A 99 7.91 -6.37 -0.39
CA ALA A 99 7.30 -7.69 -0.36
C ALA A 99 7.91 -8.58 0.73
N LYS A 100 9.25 -8.59 0.87
CA LYS A 100 9.94 -9.31 1.95
C LYS A 100 9.58 -8.77 3.34
N LEU A 101 9.48 -7.44 3.47
CA LEU A 101 9.03 -6.81 4.71
C LEU A 101 7.60 -7.22 5.06
N CYS A 102 6.70 -7.20 4.06
CA CYS A 102 5.31 -7.64 4.22
C CYS A 102 5.22 -9.10 4.68
N ALA A 103 5.97 -10.00 4.05
CA ALA A 103 6.00 -11.42 4.40
C ALA A 103 6.50 -11.65 5.84
N ARG A 104 7.55 -10.93 6.26
CA ARG A 104 8.07 -11.01 7.63
C ARG A 104 7.01 -10.70 8.70
N HIS A 105 6.10 -9.76 8.39
CA HIS A 105 5.07 -9.27 9.30
C HIS A 105 3.68 -9.86 9.03
N ARG A 106 3.63 -10.96 8.25
CA ARG A 106 2.41 -11.68 7.87
C ARG A 106 1.35 -10.75 7.30
N LEU A 107 1.74 -9.88 6.38
CA LEU A 107 0.81 -9.05 5.59
C LEU A 107 0.25 -9.85 4.40
N ASP A 108 0.12 -11.16 4.55
CA ASP A 108 0.01 -12.13 3.46
C ASP A 108 -1.44 -12.35 3.01
N ASP A 109 -2.42 -11.90 3.79
CA ASP A 109 -3.85 -12.12 3.52
C ASP A 109 -4.35 -11.48 2.22
N VAL A 110 -3.51 -10.74 1.49
CA VAL A 110 -3.83 -10.33 0.12
C VAL A 110 -2.61 -10.19 -0.82
N ILE A 111 -1.74 -11.20 -0.89
CA ILE A 111 -0.54 -11.23 -1.78
C ILE A 111 -0.85 -11.02 -3.28
N GLY A 112 -2.09 -11.19 -3.74
CA GLY A 112 -2.46 -11.07 -5.16
C GLY A 112 -2.46 -9.67 -5.79
N LEU A 113 -1.78 -8.66 -5.22
CA LEU A 113 -1.64 -7.32 -5.85
C LEU A 113 -0.20 -6.88 -6.12
N LEU A 114 0.80 -7.57 -5.56
CA LEU A 114 2.21 -7.19 -5.70
C LEU A 114 2.94 -7.99 -6.80
N THR A 115 2.25 -8.96 -7.40
CA THR A 115 2.61 -9.71 -8.62
C THR A 115 1.56 -9.45 -9.68
#